data_AF-A0A3B9HI47-F1
#
_entry.id   AF-A0A3B9HI47-F1
#
_cell.length_a   1.000
_cell.length_b   1.000
_cell.length_c   1.000
_cell.angle_alpha   90.00
_cell.angle_beta   90.00
_cell.angle_gamma   90.00
#
_symmetry.space_group_name_H-M   'P 1'
#
loop_
_entity.id
_entity.type
_entity.pdbx_description
1 polymer ?
#
loop_
_entity_poly.entity_id
_entity_poly.type
_entity_poly.pdbx_seq_one_letter_code
_entity_poly.pdbx_strand_id
1 'polypeptide(L)'
;MSVSGWRQLVGIFHQYTRLAWISFLGATLLCLPFHKIFPVFPLLLTGLFALLSGLSGPCIRSFQENKRMLLGLLLYIPALYAWYISPDKNLAKTDLQVKFSLWIFPVLLAMNPRLSAKQINRLLQAFASATVLFVLTSLVYATWQYLHQGYDAFSYKKLVAFTIIHPSYIGMFIDMTIALLLLDMFQPIHDRRWLPRKWTLVIVLLLFVFLILLTAKNAMLLGMLLLVIALFNYVRTTGKWKQAALASLILCSLLSLFIAFNPTARERFTILLRYNDVSYENSVNSRAETWKAVSQLIPQYGWKGAGSGELQGLLDRQYEQNGFDLGVKEHHNAHNQYFQTLLESGIGGLLLYLLCFGT
;
A
#
# COMPACT_ATOMS: atom_id res chain seq x y z
N MET A 1 -21.56 -18.37 -41.59
CA MET A 1 -22.01 -17.31 -40.66
C MET A 1 -21.93 -15.97 -41.35
N SER A 2 -22.97 -15.13 -41.28
CA SER A 2 -22.92 -13.78 -41.84
C SER A 2 -21.93 -12.90 -41.06
N VAL A 3 -21.36 -11.90 -41.72
CA VAL A 3 -20.47 -10.89 -41.09
C VAL A 3 -21.17 -10.19 -39.91
N SER A 4 -22.51 -10.06 -39.97
CA SER A 4 -23.33 -9.51 -38.88
C SER A 4 -23.36 -10.42 -37.64
N GLY A 5 -23.49 -11.74 -37.82
CA GLY A 5 -23.50 -12.71 -36.71
C GLY A 5 -22.14 -12.77 -35.99
N TRP A 6 -21.04 -12.68 -36.73
CA TRP A 6 -19.70 -12.65 -36.14
C TRP A 6 -19.47 -11.38 -35.29
N ARG A 7 -19.86 -10.20 -35.78
CA ARG A 7 -19.74 -8.95 -35.03
C ARG A 7 -20.57 -8.96 -33.74
N GLN A 8 -21.77 -9.56 -33.79
CA GLN A 8 -22.62 -9.70 -32.60
C GLN A 8 -21.98 -10.62 -31.55
N LEU A 9 -21.41 -11.76 -31.97
CA LEU A 9 -20.70 -12.67 -31.06
C LEU A 9 -19.47 -12.02 -30.41
N VAL A 10 -18.68 -11.28 -31.18
CA VAL A 10 -17.52 -10.53 -30.65
C VAL A 10 -17.98 -9.48 -29.64
N GLY A 11 -19.07 -8.76 -29.91
CA GLY A 11 -19.64 -7.79 -28.97
C GLY A 11 -20.10 -8.43 -27.66
N ILE A 12 -20.78 -9.57 -27.73
CA ILE A 12 -21.21 -10.34 -26.55
C ILE A 12 -19.99 -10.84 -25.77
N PHE A 13 -18.98 -11.40 -26.45
CA PHE A 13 -17.74 -11.87 -25.83
C PHE A 13 -16.99 -10.73 -25.12
N HIS A 14 -16.88 -9.55 -25.75
CA HIS A 14 -16.30 -8.37 -25.12
C HIS A 14 -17.06 -7.96 -23.85
N GLN A 15 -18.39 -7.98 -23.87
CA GLN A 15 -19.19 -7.63 -22.70
C GLN A 15 -18.96 -8.58 -21.51
N TYR A 16 -18.92 -9.90 -21.76
CA TYR A 16 -18.68 -10.88 -20.71
C TYR A 16 -17.25 -10.83 -20.16
N THR A 17 -16.24 -10.75 -21.04
CA THR A 17 -14.84 -10.60 -20.63
C THR A 17 -14.62 -9.30 -19.86
N ARG A 18 -15.28 -8.21 -20.27
CA ARG A 18 -15.28 -6.93 -19.55
C ARG A 18 -15.87 -7.06 -18.13
N LEU A 19 -17.01 -7.73 -18.01
CA LEU A 19 -17.63 -7.97 -16.70
C LEU A 19 -16.75 -8.86 -15.81
N ALA A 20 -16.12 -9.89 -16.40
CA ALA A 20 -15.26 -10.81 -15.70
C ALA A 20 -14.04 -10.12 -15.09
N TRP A 21 -13.28 -9.31 -15.86
CA TRP A 21 -12.08 -8.67 -15.29
C TRP A 21 -12.40 -7.68 -14.17
N ILE A 22 -13.51 -6.94 -14.27
CA ILE A 22 -13.97 -6.03 -13.21
C ILE A 22 -14.38 -6.81 -11.96
N SER A 23 -15.05 -7.95 -12.12
CA SER A 23 -15.47 -8.81 -11.01
C SER A 23 -14.27 -9.44 -10.31
N PHE A 24 -13.29 -9.94 -11.07
CA PHE A 24 -12.04 -10.47 -10.50
C PHE A 24 -11.17 -9.37 -9.88
N LEU A 25 -11.22 -8.14 -10.38
CA LEU A 25 -10.56 -7.01 -9.74
C LEU A 25 -11.21 -6.72 -8.38
N GLY A 26 -12.54 -6.76 -8.30
CA GLY A 26 -13.27 -6.70 -7.03
C GLY A 26 -12.87 -7.82 -6.07
N ALA A 27 -12.79 -9.07 -6.55
CA ALA A 27 -12.34 -10.21 -5.73
C ALA A 27 -10.89 -10.03 -5.23
N THR A 28 -10.00 -9.51 -6.08
CA THR A 28 -8.61 -9.18 -5.69
C THR A 28 -8.59 -8.20 -4.53
N LEU A 29 -9.37 -7.11 -4.61
CA LEU A 29 -9.46 -6.10 -3.57
C LEU A 29 -10.09 -6.63 -2.28
N LEU A 30 -11.04 -7.57 -2.36
CA LEU A 30 -11.62 -8.24 -1.20
C LEU A 30 -10.61 -9.15 -0.48
N CYS A 31 -9.76 -9.85 -1.24
CA CYS A 31 -8.76 -10.76 -0.69
C CYS A 31 -7.50 -10.05 -0.17
N LEU A 32 -7.22 -8.84 -0.68
CA LEU A 32 -5.97 -8.11 -0.43
C LEU A 32 -5.65 -7.93 1.07
N PRO A 33 -6.60 -7.54 1.95
CA PRO A 33 -6.32 -7.37 3.37
C PRO A 33 -6.13 -8.68 4.12
N PHE A 34 -6.61 -9.80 3.59
CA PHE A 34 -6.70 -11.07 4.34
C PHE A 34 -5.46 -11.93 4.26
N HIS A 35 -4.77 -11.98 3.12
CA HIS A 35 -3.56 -12.78 2.98
C HIS A 35 -2.70 -12.27 1.82
N LYS A 36 -1.37 -12.42 1.90
CA LYS A 36 -0.47 -12.02 0.81
C LYS A 36 -0.64 -12.84 -0.48
N ILE A 37 -1.16 -14.07 -0.38
CA ILE A 37 -1.31 -15.02 -1.51
C ILE A 37 -2.74 -15.03 -2.09
N PHE A 38 -3.79 -14.87 -1.27
CA PHE A 38 -5.17 -14.92 -1.75
C PHE A 38 -5.51 -13.96 -2.91
N PRO A 39 -4.97 -12.73 -2.98
CA PRO A 39 -5.23 -11.84 -4.11
C PRO A 39 -4.51 -12.27 -5.41
N VAL A 40 -3.51 -13.17 -5.36
CA VAL A 40 -2.69 -13.53 -6.55
C VAL A 40 -3.53 -14.18 -7.64
N PHE A 41 -4.31 -15.20 -7.30
CA PHE A 41 -5.16 -15.90 -8.27
C PHE A 41 -6.21 -14.99 -8.94
N PRO A 42 -7.07 -14.25 -8.20
CA PRO A 42 -8.01 -13.34 -8.83
C PRO A 42 -7.30 -12.21 -9.59
N LEU A 43 -6.11 -11.77 -9.18
CA LEU A 43 -5.34 -10.77 -9.91
C LEU A 43 -4.85 -11.28 -11.27
N LEU A 44 -4.41 -12.54 -11.35
CA LEU A 44 -4.05 -13.17 -12.62
C LEU A 44 -5.26 -13.28 -13.55
N LEU A 45 -6.43 -13.63 -13.01
CA LEU A 45 -7.68 -13.65 -13.78
C LEU A 45 -8.10 -12.25 -14.23
N THR A 46 -7.93 -11.22 -13.40
CA THR A 46 -8.13 -9.82 -13.81
C THR A 46 -7.24 -9.50 -15.01
N GLY A 47 -5.96 -9.85 -14.97
CA GLY A 47 -5.03 -9.62 -16.07
C GLY A 47 -5.45 -10.33 -17.36
N LEU A 48 -5.79 -11.62 -17.27
CA LEU A 48 -6.23 -12.43 -18.40
C LEU A 48 -7.51 -11.88 -19.03
N PHE A 49 -8.55 -11.63 -18.23
CA PHE A 49 -9.82 -11.12 -18.77
C PHE A 49 -9.72 -9.67 -19.24
N ALA A 50 -8.83 -8.86 -18.66
CA ALA A 50 -8.54 -7.52 -19.17
C ALA A 50 -7.87 -7.58 -20.55
N LEU A 51 -6.95 -8.53 -20.77
CA LEU A 51 -6.34 -8.76 -22.07
C LEU A 51 -7.39 -9.21 -23.10
N LEU A 52 -8.20 -10.22 -22.76
CA LEU A 52 -9.27 -10.72 -23.65
C LEU A 52 -10.31 -9.65 -23.97
N SER A 53 -10.70 -8.84 -22.99
CA SER A 53 -11.61 -7.70 -23.16
C SER A 53 -11.01 -6.62 -24.07
N GLY A 54 -9.73 -6.31 -23.89
CA GLY A 54 -9.00 -5.35 -24.74
C GLY A 54 -8.90 -5.83 -26.19
N LEU A 55 -8.52 -7.09 -26.41
CA LEU A 55 -8.36 -7.68 -27.76
C LEU A 55 -9.68 -7.82 -28.53
N SER A 56 -10.79 -8.09 -27.82
CA SER A 56 -12.13 -8.22 -28.42
C SER A 56 -12.89 -6.89 -28.54
N GLY A 57 -12.43 -5.85 -27.83
CA GLY A 57 -13.08 -4.55 -27.77
C GLY A 57 -12.49 -3.51 -28.74
N PRO A 58 -12.91 -2.24 -28.61
CA PRO A 58 -12.38 -1.13 -29.39
C PRO A 58 -11.01 -0.68 -28.83
N CYS A 59 -10.00 -1.54 -28.97
CA CYS A 59 -8.66 -1.38 -28.38
C CYS A 59 -8.00 -0.03 -28.73
N ILE A 60 -7.97 0.31 -30.03
CA ILE A 60 -7.35 1.55 -30.53
C ILE A 60 -8.00 2.80 -29.92
N ARG A 61 -9.34 2.82 -29.87
CA ARG A 61 -10.09 3.92 -29.26
C ARG A 61 -9.81 4.02 -27.76
N SER A 62 -9.77 2.87 -27.07
CA SER A 62 -9.47 2.82 -25.64
C SER A 62 -8.07 3.37 -25.33
N PHE A 63 -7.06 3.03 -26.15
CA PHE A 63 -5.72 3.59 -26.02
C PHE A 63 -5.69 5.11 -26.19
N GLN A 64 -6.41 5.65 -27.18
CA GLN A 64 -6.49 7.09 -27.40
C GLN A 64 -7.15 7.82 -26.22
N GLU A 65 -8.24 7.24 -25.70
CA GLU A 65 -8.93 7.77 -24.52
C GLU A 65 -8.04 7.66 -23.26
N ASN A 66 -7.26 6.60 -23.12
CA ASN A 66 -6.51 6.28 -21.91
C ASN A 66 -5.00 6.54 -22.00
N LYS A 67 -4.54 7.35 -22.95
CA LYS A 67 -3.11 7.63 -23.16
C LYS A 67 -2.36 8.06 -21.90
N ARG A 68 -3.05 8.70 -20.93
CA ARG A 68 -2.46 9.07 -19.63
C ARG A 68 -2.04 7.87 -18.79
N MET A 69 -2.73 6.73 -18.89
CA MET A 69 -2.34 5.50 -18.18
C MET A 69 -0.98 5.00 -18.65
N LEU A 70 -0.60 5.27 -19.91
CA LEU A 70 0.70 4.89 -20.45
C LEU A 70 1.87 5.66 -19.82
N LEU A 71 1.63 6.76 -19.11
CA LEU A 71 2.68 7.41 -18.31
C LEU A 71 3.22 6.46 -17.24
N GLY A 72 2.41 5.51 -16.77
CA GLY A 72 2.87 4.46 -15.85
C GLY A 72 3.99 3.59 -16.43
N LEU A 73 4.13 3.49 -17.77
CA LEU A 73 5.23 2.77 -18.41
C LEU A 73 6.59 3.40 -18.12
N LEU A 74 6.62 4.71 -17.84
CA LEU A 74 7.83 5.41 -17.46
C LEU A 74 8.41 4.87 -16.13
N LEU A 75 7.59 4.25 -15.27
CA LEU A 75 8.06 3.59 -14.04
C LEU A 75 8.87 2.32 -14.33
N TYR A 76 8.69 1.70 -15.49
CA TYR A 76 9.42 0.49 -15.88
C TYR A 76 10.74 0.80 -16.59
N ILE A 77 10.90 2.02 -17.15
CA ILE A 77 12.13 2.43 -17.84
C ILE A 77 13.35 2.42 -16.89
N PRO A 78 13.29 2.93 -15.65
CA PRO A 78 14.39 2.81 -14.68
C PRO A 78 14.79 1.36 -14.42
N ALA A 79 13.82 0.44 -14.33
CA ALA A 79 14.08 -0.99 -14.12
C ALA A 79 14.78 -1.63 -15.33
N LEU A 80 14.35 -1.29 -16.56
CA LEU A 80 15.02 -1.73 -17.79
C LEU A 80 16.45 -1.20 -17.88
N TYR A 81 16.66 0.07 -17.54
CA TYR A 81 17.99 0.67 -17.53
C TYR A 81 18.88 0.02 -16.46
N ALA A 82 18.38 -0.16 -15.24
CA ALA A 82 19.08 -0.86 -14.16
C ALA A 82 19.48 -2.27 -14.58
N TRP A 83 18.59 -3.02 -15.24
CA TRP A 83 18.92 -4.32 -15.82
C TRP A 83 20.01 -4.21 -16.90
N TYR A 84 19.94 -3.22 -17.78
CA TYR A 84 20.90 -3.03 -18.87
C TYR A 84 22.32 -2.72 -18.37
N ILE A 85 22.46 -1.93 -17.31
CA ILE A 85 23.78 -1.59 -16.74
C ILE A 85 24.31 -2.61 -15.73
N SER A 86 23.44 -3.51 -15.23
CA SER A 86 23.83 -4.49 -14.21
C SER A 86 24.93 -5.42 -14.71
N PRO A 87 26.00 -5.65 -13.91
CA PRO A 87 26.99 -6.69 -14.15
C PRO A 87 26.37 -8.09 -14.13
N ASP A 88 25.59 -8.42 -13.09
CA ASP A 88 24.86 -9.68 -12.99
C ASP A 88 23.49 -9.60 -13.67
N LYS A 89 23.38 -10.18 -14.87
CA LYS A 89 22.13 -10.22 -15.64
C LYS A 89 21.09 -11.18 -15.07
N ASN A 90 21.48 -12.22 -14.35
CA ASN A 90 20.55 -13.23 -13.83
C ASN A 90 19.78 -12.67 -12.62
N LEU A 91 20.50 -12.05 -11.68
CA LEU A 91 19.88 -11.36 -10.55
C LEU A 91 19.01 -10.19 -11.05
N ALA A 92 19.55 -9.37 -11.96
CA ALA A 92 18.80 -8.25 -12.52
C ALA A 92 17.55 -8.69 -13.29
N LYS A 93 17.58 -9.84 -13.99
CA LYS A 93 16.41 -10.40 -14.69
C LYS A 93 15.30 -10.77 -13.71
N THR A 94 15.65 -11.32 -12.54
CA THR A 94 14.68 -11.67 -11.50
C THR A 94 14.00 -10.41 -10.95
N ASP A 95 14.78 -9.37 -10.65
CA ASP A 95 14.25 -8.07 -10.23
C ASP A 95 13.33 -7.44 -11.30
N LEU A 96 13.75 -7.49 -12.57
CA LEU A 96 12.97 -6.99 -13.69
C LEU A 96 11.63 -7.74 -13.86
N GLN A 97 11.61 -9.05 -13.63
CA GLN A 97 10.38 -9.86 -13.66
C GLN A 97 9.40 -9.45 -12.56
N VAL A 98 9.89 -9.19 -11.34
CA VAL A 98 9.05 -8.70 -10.24
C VAL A 98 8.46 -7.33 -10.58
N LYS A 99 9.25 -6.46 -11.21
CA LYS A 99 8.83 -5.11 -11.64
C LYS A 99 7.99 -5.10 -12.92
N PHE A 100 7.78 -6.24 -13.58
CA PHE A 100 7.00 -6.34 -14.82
C PHE A 100 5.53 -5.89 -14.65
N SER A 101 5.01 -5.96 -13.42
CA SER A 101 3.70 -5.40 -13.08
C SER A 101 3.58 -3.90 -13.43
N LEU A 102 4.68 -3.15 -13.32
CA LEU A 102 4.75 -1.72 -13.65
C LEU A 102 4.60 -1.46 -15.16
N TRP A 103 4.84 -2.47 -16.00
CA TRP A 103 4.62 -2.39 -17.44
C TRP A 103 3.22 -2.91 -17.81
N ILE A 104 2.87 -4.11 -17.35
CA ILE A 104 1.65 -4.79 -17.80
C ILE A 104 0.37 -4.06 -17.34
N PHE A 105 0.32 -3.52 -16.12
CA PHE A 105 -0.89 -2.86 -15.62
C PHE A 105 -1.26 -1.60 -16.41
N PRO A 106 -0.33 -0.63 -16.66
CA PRO A 106 -0.59 0.49 -17.55
C PRO A 106 -1.13 0.09 -18.92
N VAL A 107 -0.56 -0.94 -19.55
CA VAL A 107 -1.00 -1.43 -20.86
C VAL A 107 -2.42 -1.99 -20.78
N LEU A 108 -2.68 -2.90 -19.84
CA LEU A 108 -3.99 -3.54 -19.69
C LEU A 108 -5.10 -2.53 -19.39
N LEU A 109 -4.82 -1.52 -18.57
CA LEU A 109 -5.75 -0.43 -18.28
C LEU A 109 -5.97 0.47 -19.51
N ALA A 110 -4.92 0.75 -20.29
CA ALA A 110 -5.04 1.56 -21.50
C ALA A 110 -5.84 0.85 -22.61
N MET A 111 -5.71 -0.47 -22.72
CA MET A 111 -6.42 -1.31 -23.71
C MET A 111 -7.94 -1.40 -23.48
N ASN A 112 -8.42 -1.08 -22.29
CA ASN A 112 -9.81 -1.26 -21.91
C ASN A 112 -10.56 0.08 -21.77
N PRO A 113 -11.87 0.14 -22.06
CA PRO A 113 -12.67 1.34 -21.78
C PRO A 113 -12.61 1.69 -20.28
N ARG A 114 -12.56 2.99 -19.98
CA ARG A 114 -12.48 3.49 -18.60
C ARG A 114 -13.57 2.88 -17.72
N LEU A 115 -13.20 2.62 -16.46
CA LEU A 115 -14.17 2.29 -15.43
C LEU A 115 -15.06 3.50 -15.18
N SER A 116 -16.37 3.27 -15.15
CA SER A 116 -17.32 4.30 -14.72
C SER A 116 -17.09 4.67 -13.26
N ALA A 117 -17.45 5.90 -12.87
CA ALA A 117 -17.38 6.34 -11.48
C ALA A 117 -18.09 5.37 -10.52
N LYS A 118 -19.23 4.80 -10.94
CA LYS A 118 -19.97 3.78 -10.16
C LYS A 118 -19.18 2.49 -9.95
N GLN A 119 -18.45 2.02 -10.97
CA GLN A 119 -17.59 0.84 -10.86
C GLN A 119 -16.40 1.09 -9.93
N ILE A 120 -15.72 2.22 -10.10
CA ILE A 120 -14.61 2.63 -9.22
C ILE A 120 -15.12 2.70 -7.77
N ASN A 121 -16.27 3.36 -7.55
CA ASN A 121 -16.86 3.48 -6.23
C ASN A 121 -17.15 2.12 -5.58
N ARG A 122 -17.69 1.16 -6.33
CA ARG A 122 -17.93 -0.21 -5.84
C ARG A 122 -16.64 -0.96 -5.52
N LEU A 123 -15.58 -0.79 -6.31
CA LEU A 123 -14.28 -1.41 -6.06
C LEU A 123 -13.64 -0.85 -4.77
N LEU A 124 -13.72 0.47 -4.57
CA LEU A 124 -13.24 1.12 -3.35
C LEU A 124 -14.07 0.71 -2.12
N GLN A 125 -15.39 0.57 -2.26
CA GLN A 125 -16.26 0.03 -1.21
C GLN A 125 -15.91 -1.42 -0.86
N ALA A 126 -15.63 -2.26 -1.85
CA ALA A 126 -15.23 -3.65 -1.63
C ALA A 126 -13.93 -3.71 -0.82
N PHE A 127 -12.91 -2.94 -1.21
CA PHE A 127 -11.65 -2.82 -0.48
C PHE A 127 -11.86 -2.34 0.97
N ALA A 128 -12.60 -1.25 1.16
CA ALA A 128 -12.87 -0.70 2.49
C ALA A 128 -13.61 -1.71 3.39
N SER A 129 -14.62 -2.38 2.84
CA SER A 129 -15.41 -3.39 3.57
C SER A 129 -14.56 -4.60 3.95
N ALA A 130 -13.66 -5.06 3.08
CA ALA A 130 -12.74 -6.14 3.37
C ALA A 130 -11.74 -5.77 4.48
N THR A 131 -11.22 -4.53 4.48
CA THR A 131 -10.34 -4.06 5.56
C THR A 131 -11.07 -3.99 6.90
N VAL A 132 -12.32 -3.52 6.93
CA VAL A 132 -13.13 -3.52 8.15
C VAL A 132 -13.40 -4.96 8.63
N LEU A 133 -13.77 -5.87 7.72
CA LEU A 133 -13.98 -7.28 8.05
C LEU A 133 -12.71 -7.94 8.58
N PHE A 134 -11.54 -7.62 8.01
CA PHE A 134 -10.25 -8.07 8.51
C PHE A 134 -10.02 -7.63 9.96
N VAL A 135 -10.24 -6.34 10.27
CA VAL A 135 -10.09 -5.80 11.63
C VAL A 135 -11.01 -6.52 12.61
N LEU A 136 -12.28 -6.72 12.24
CA LEU A 136 -13.23 -7.47 13.07
C LEU A 136 -12.79 -8.92 13.29
N THR A 137 -12.29 -9.59 12.25
CA THR A 137 -11.81 -10.98 12.32
C THR A 137 -10.59 -11.09 13.24
N SER A 138 -9.66 -10.15 13.13
CA SER A 138 -8.47 -10.03 13.99
C SER A 138 -8.83 -9.85 15.46
N LEU A 139 -9.79 -8.96 15.77
CA LEU A 139 -10.25 -8.73 17.14
C LEU A 139 -10.97 -9.95 17.73
N VAL A 140 -11.82 -10.61 16.93
CA VAL A 140 -12.49 -11.87 17.34
C VAL A 140 -11.46 -12.96 17.62
N TYR A 141 -10.47 -13.13 16.74
CA TYR A 141 -9.39 -14.10 16.92
C TYR A 141 -8.55 -13.80 18.17
N ALA A 142 -8.15 -12.55 18.38
CA ALA A 142 -7.40 -12.15 19.57
C ALA A 142 -8.20 -12.37 20.86
N THR A 143 -9.50 -12.09 20.84
CA THR A 143 -10.40 -12.36 21.97
C THR A 143 -10.52 -13.86 22.23
N TRP A 144 -10.66 -14.67 21.19
CA TRP A 144 -10.71 -16.13 21.32
C TRP A 144 -9.43 -16.70 21.95
N GLN A 145 -8.26 -16.22 21.51
CA GLN A 145 -6.95 -16.59 22.07
C GLN A 145 -6.83 -16.20 23.55
N TYR A 146 -7.28 -15.00 23.91
CA TYR A 146 -7.26 -14.54 25.30
C TYR A 146 -8.16 -15.40 26.19
N LEU A 147 -9.40 -15.67 25.76
CA LEU A 147 -10.37 -16.41 26.58
C LEU A 147 -10.04 -17.90 26.73
N HIS A 148 -9.45 -18.54 25.73
CA HIS A 148 -9.20 -19.99 25.75
C HIS A 148 -7.77 -20.37 26.15
N GLN A 149 -6.79 -19.50 25.85
CA GLN A 149 -5.37 -19.81 26.06
C GLN A 149 -4.72 -18.87 27.09
N GLY A 150 -5.44 -17.85 27.58
CA GLY A 150 -4.86 -16.79 28.41
C GLY A 150 -3.80 -15.96 27.68
N TYR A 151 -3.72 -16.09 26.35
CA TYR A 151 -2.66 -15.50 25.55
C TYR A 151 -3.07 -14.10 25.08
N ASP A 152 -2.35 -13.08 25.54
CA ASP A 152 -2.55 -11.70 25.05
C ASP A 152 -2.04 -11.55 23.62
N ALA A 153 -2.99 -11.60 22.69
CA ALA A 153 -2.80 -11.40 21.27
C ALA A 153 -3.15 -9.98 20.79
N PHE A 154 -3.46 -9.02 21.68
CA PHE A 154 -3.96 -7.69 21.27
C PHE A 154 -2.87 -6.70 20.86
N SER A 155 -1.67 -7.18 20.50
CA SER A 155 -0.50 -6.34 20.29
C SER A 155 0.33 -6.73 19.06
N TYR A 156 0.63 -5.74 18.21
CA TYR A 156 1.60 -5.81 17.10
C TYR A 156 1.44 -7.06 16.20
N LYS A 157 2.48 -7.89 16.06
CA LYS A 157 2.47 -9.10 15.22
C LYS A 157 1.45 -10.14 15.71
N LYS A 158 1.18 -10.21 17.02
CA LYS A 158 0.23 -11.18 17.59
C LYS A 158 -1.20 -10.89 17.16
N LEU A 159 -1.54 -9.61 17.00
CA LEU A 159 -2.88 -9.15 16.61
C LEU A 159 -3.27 -9.67 15.23
N VAL A 160 -2.31 -9.77 14.32
CA VAL A 160 -2.52 -10.22 12.94
C VAL A 160 -2.02 -11.66 12.69
N ALA A 161 -1.70 -12.41 13.75
CA ALA A 161 -1.05 -13.72 13.65
C ALA A 161 -1.90 -14.81 12.99
N PHE A 162 -3.21 -14.60 12.80
CA PHE A 162 -4.07 -15.52 12.06
C PHE A 162 -3.80 -15.52 10.55
N THR A 163 -2.97 -14.59 10.05
CA THR A 163 -2.58 -14.50 8.65
C THR A 163 -1.08 -14.23 8.47
N ILE A 164 -0.61 -14.41 7.24
CA ILE A 164 0.77 -14.13 6.81
C ILE A 164 0.80 -12.77 6.13
N ILE A 165 0.56 -11.71 6.89
CA ILE A 165 0.72 -10.31 6.45
C ILE A 165 1.55 -9.55 7.49
N HIS A 166 2.54 -8.78 7.01
CA HIS A 166 3.30 -7.90 7.89
C HIS A 166 2.42 -6.75 8.42
N PRO A 167 2.42 -6.44 9.74
CA PRO A 167 1.60 -5.40 10.34
C PRO A 167 1.59 -4.06 9.60
N SER A 168 2.74 -3.63 9.05
CA SER A 168 2.82 -2.38 8.29
C SER A 168 1.91 -2.32 7.06
N TYR A 169 1.67 -3.45 6.37
CA TYR A 169 0.77 -3.48 5.22
C TYR A 169 -0.69 -3.34 5.64
N ILE A 170 -1.09 -3.99 6.74
CA ILE A 170 -2.42 -3.79 7.32
C ILE A 170 -2.61 -2.35 7.76
N GLY A 171 -1.62 -1.73 8.39
CA GLY A 171 -1.66 -0.31 8.73
C GLY A 171 -1.92 0.57 7.51
N MET A 172 -1.22 0.33 6.40
CA MET A 172 -1.44 1.04 5.14
C MET A 172 -2.86 0.83 4.58
N PHE A 173 -3.41 -0.39 4.63
CA PHE A 173 -4.78 -0.66 4.18
C PHE A 173 -5.82 0.04 5.06
N ILE A 174 -5.57 0.11 6.36
CA ILE A 174 -6.42 0.83 7.30
C ILE A 174 -6.38 2.33 7.02
N ASP A 175 -5.21 2.94 6.85
CA ASP A 175 -5.07 4.37 6.54
C ASP A 175 -5.77 4.73 5.22
N MET A 176 -5.59 3.90 4.19
CA MET A 176 -6.32 4.05 2.92
C MET A 176 -7.83 3.98 3.15
N THR A 177 -8.31 3.02 3.95
CA THR A 177 -9.73 2.87 4.26
C THR A 177 -10.28 4.07 5.03
N ILE A 178 -9.53 4.59 6.01
CA ILE A 178 -9.88 5.82 6.73
C ILE A 178 -9.98 6.99 5.75
N ALA A 179 -8.99 7.17 4.88
CA ALA A 179 -9.01 8.24 3.88
C ALA A 179 -10.23 8.14 2.95
N LEU A 180 -10.57 6.95 2.45
CA LEU A 180 -11.74 6.71 1.61
C LEU A 180 -13.06 7.04 2.33
N LEU A 181 -13.20 6.60 3.59
CA LEU A 181 -14.38 6.89 4.41
C LEU A 181 -14.54 8.39 4.70
N LEU A 182 -13.43 9.10 4.93
CA LEU A 182 -13.44 10.54 5.11
C LEU A 182 -13.80 11.26 3.81
N LEU A 183 -13.24 10.85 2.67
CA LEU A 183 -13.61 11.41 1.37
C LEU A 183 -15.10 11.25 1.08
N ASP A 184 -15.68 10.05 1.29
CA ASP A 184 -17.13 9.80 1.17
C ASP A 184 -17.96 10.68 2.12
N MET A 185 -17.50 10.86 3.36
CA MET A 185 -18.19 11.68 4.36
C MET A 185 -18.32 13.16 3.94
N PHE A 186 -17.31 13.68 3.24
CA PHE A 186 -17.26 15.07 2.79
C PHE A 186 -17.84 15.31 1.39
N GLN A 187 -18.34 14.27 0.71
CA GLN A 187 -19.06 14.47 -0.55
C GLN A 187 -20.35 15.29 -0.33
N PRO A 188 -20.75 16.11 -1.33
CA PRO A 188 -22.00 16.85 -1.32
C PRO A 188 -23.19 15.91 -1.04
N ILE A 189 -24.18 16.38 -0.28
CA ILE A 189 -25.33 15.56 0.18
C ILE A 189 -26.15 14.97 -0.98
N HIS A 190 -26.05 15.55 -2.18
CA HIS A 190 -26.74 15.07 -3.38
C HIS A 190 -26.16 13.78 -3.97
N ASP A 191 -24.94 13.39 -3.59
CA ASP A 191 -24.36 12.12 -3.96
C ASP A 191 -24.70 11.03 -2.93
N ARG A 192 -25.03 9.84 -3.42
CA ARG A 192 -25.41 8.69 -2.57
C ARG A 192 -24.18 8.20 -1.79
N ARG A 193 -24.04 8.67 -0.55
CA ARG A 193 -23.02 8.24 0.42
C ARG A 193 -23.01 6.73 0.63
N TRP A 194 -21.84 6.20 1.01
CA TRP A 194 -21.70 4.79 1.36
C TRP A 194 -22.40 4.48 2.67
N LEU A 195 -22.18 5.36 3.66
CA LEU A 195 -22.70 5.21 5.02
C LEU A 195 -23.21 6.54 5.59
N PRO A 196 -24.17 6.50 6.53
CA PRO A 196 -24.52 7.68 7.32
C PRO A 196 -23.32 8.15 8.15
N ARG A 197 -23.16 9.49 8.30
CA ARG A 197 -22.03 10.12 9.01
C ARG A 197 -21.71 9.49 10.37
N LYS A 198 -22.75 9.14 11.16
CA LYS A 198 -22.58 8.51 12.47
C LYS A 198 -21.82 7.18 12.39
N TRP A 199 -22.15 6.33 11.40
CA TRP A 199 -21.54 5.03 11.22
C TRP A 199 -20.14 5.13 10.64
N THR A 200 -19.91 6.09 9.74
CA THR A 200 -18.57 6.42 9.24
C THR A 200 -17.63 6.78 10.39
N LEU A 201 -18.05 7.64 11.32
CA LEU A 201 -17.26 8.03 12.49
C LEU A 201 -16.97 6.83 13.42
N VAL A 202 -17.96 5.97 13.67
CA VAL A 202 -17.78 4.75 14.48
C VAL A 202 -16.74 3.82 13.86
N ILE A 203 -16.80 3.60 12.54
CA ILE A 203 -15.85 2.74 11.84
C ILE A 203 -14.45 3.37 11.83
N VAL A 204 -14.33 4.68 11.57
CA VAL A 204 -13.03 5.37 11.63
C VAL A 204 -12.42 5.27 13.02
N LEU A 205 -13.22 5.42 14.09
CA LEU A 205 -12.73 5.26 15.46
C LEU A 205 -12.27 3.82 15.73
N LEU A 206 -13.04 2.81 15.30
CA LEU A 206 -12.64 1.40 15.41
C LEU A 206 -11.30 1.14 14.71
N LEU A 207 -11.15 1.62 13.48
CA LEU A 207 -9.94 1.47 12.68
C LEU A 207 -8.74 2.17 13.35
N PHE A 208 -8.95 3.35 13.92
CA PHE A 208 -7.92 4.07 14.64
C PHE A 208 -7.49 3.37 15.93
N VAL A 209 -8.45 2.83 16.69
CA VAL A 209 -8.14 1.98 17.86
C VAL A 209 -7.32 0.76 17.43
N PHE A 210 -7.67 0.13 16.31
CA PHE A 210 -6.88 -0.98 15.79
C PHE A 210 -5.45 -0.57 15.41
N LEU A 211 -5.24 0.60 14.80
CA LEU A 211 -3.89 1.12 14.51
C LEU A 211 -3.05 1.29 15.77
N ILE A 212 -3.66 1.72 16.86
CA ILE A 212 -3.01 1.84 18.18
C ILE A 212 -2.54 0.47 18.68
N LEU A 213 -3.43 -0.54 18.64
CA LEU A 213 -3.11 -1.92 19.03
C LEU A 213 -2.01 -2.52 18.15
N LEU A 214 -2.00 -2.16 16.86
CA LEU A 214 -1.00 -2.62 15.91
C LEU A 214 0.38 -2.01 16.18
N THR A 215 0.49 -0.88 16.90
CA THR A 215 1.75 -0.17 17.20
C THR A 215 2.63 0.10 15.97
N ALA A 216 1.98 0.26 14.81
CA ALA A 216 2.65 0.52 13.53
C ALA A 216 2.92 2.02 13.39
N LYS A 217 4.12 2.47 13.80
CA LYS A 217 4.50 3.89 13.96
C LYS A 217 4.09 4.80 12.78
N ASN A 218 4.42 4.43 11.55
CA ASN A 218 4.10 5.26 10.37
C ASN A 218 2.60 5.32 10.08
N ALA A 219 1.89 4.20 10.24
CA ALA A 219 0.45 4.15 10.03
C ALA A 219 -0.30 4.93 11.12
N MET A 220 0.16 4.84 12.37
CA MET A 220 -0.39 5.66 13.45
C MET A 220 -0.22 7.16 13.18
N LEU A 221 0.95 7.60 12.70
CA LEU A 221 1.19 9.01 12.38
C LEU A 221 0.28 9.50 11.25
N LEU A 222 0.15 8.71 10.18
CA LEU A 222 -0.74 9.04 9.06
C LEU A 222 -2.22 9.04 9.50
N GLY A 223 -2.64 8.02 10.24
CA GLY A 223 -3.97 7.94 10.84
C GLY A 223 -4.28 9.14 11.75
N MET A 224 -3.31 9.61 12.55
CA MET A 224 -3.46 10.81 13.38
C MET A 224 -3.65 12.06 12.52
N LEU A 225 -2.85 12.23 11.46
CA LEU A 225 -3.00 13.33 10.53
C LEU A 225 -4.39 13.32 9.86
N LEU A 226 -4.83 12.16 9.37
CA LEU A 226 -6.15 11.99 8.75
C LEU A 226 -7.28 12.31 9.74
N LEU A 227 -7.14 11.91 11.00
CA LEU A 227 -8.10 12.23 12.04
C LEU A 227 -8.16 13.73 12.33
N VAL A 228 -7.01 14.41 12.40
CA VAL A 228 -6.97 15.87 12.58
C VAL A 228 -7.67 16.57 11.43
N ILE A 229 -7.40 16.15 10.17
CA ILE A 229 -8.08 16.67 8.98
C ILE A 229 -9.60 16.43 9.07
N ALA A 230 -10.02 15.24 9.51
CA ALA A 230 -11.43 14.90 9.69
C ALA A 230 -12.13 15.79 10.71
N LEU A 231 -11.52 15.97 11.88
CA LEU A 231 -12.05 16.81 12.96
C LEU A 231 -12.09 18.29 12.55
N PHE A 232 -11.02 18.79 11.91
CA PHE A 232 -10.99 20.16 11.40
C PHE A 232 -12.13 20.42 10.41
N ASN A 233 -12.32 19.53 9.43
CA ASN A 233 -13.42 19.65 8.47
C ASN A 233 -14.80 19.48 9.13
N TYR A 234 -14.95 18.60 10.12
CA TYR A 234 -16.18 18.46 10.89
C TYR A 234 -16.54 19.76 11.63
N VAL A 235 -15.56 20.39 12.30
CA VAL A 235 -15.75 21.67 12.97
C VAL A 235 -16.09 22.76 11.97
N ARG A 236 -15.36 22.85 10.86
CA ARG A 236 -15.62 23.83 9.79
C ARG A 236 -17.03 23.72 9.21
N THR A 237 -17.53 22.50 9.03
CA THR A 237 -18.84 22.25 8.39
C THR A 237 -20.02 22.30 9.34
N THR A 238 -19.83 22.04 10.64
CA THR A 238 -20.93 21.96 11.62
C THR A 238 -20.89 23.03 12.71
N GLY A 239 -19.76 23.71 12.91
CA GLY A 239 -19.53 24.65 14.00
C GLY A 239 -19.37 23.99 15.39
N LYS A 240 -19.43 22.66 15.50
CA LYS A 240 -19.49 21.93 16.78
C LYS A 240 -18.12 21.66 17.41
N TRP A 241 -17.32 22.71 17.61
CA TRP A 241 -15.94 22.59 18.14
C TRP A 241 -15.86 21.92 19.52
N LYS A 242 -16.83 22.15 20.41
CA LYS A 242 -16.88 21.51 21.74
C LYS A 242 -16.96 19.98 21.64
N GLN A 243 -17.72 19.46 20.67
CA GLN A 243 -17.84 18.00 20.46
C GLN A 243 -16.56 17.41 19.90
N ALA A 244 -15.91 18.12 18.96
CA ALA A 244 -14.61 17.71 18.43
C ALA A 244 -13.53 17.72 19.52
N ALA A 245 -13.49 18.77 20.37
CA ALA A 245 -12.55 18.85 21.48
C ALA A 245 -12.75 17.72 22.50
N LEU A 246 -14.00 17.41 22.84
CA LEU A 246 -14.33 16.28 23.73
C LEU A 246 -13.89 14.95 23.10
N ALA A 247 -14.16 14.72 21.82
CA ALA A 247 -13.73 13.51 21.12
C ALA A 247 -12.20 13.37 21.11
N SER A 248 -11.46 14.46 20.85
CA SER A 248 -10.00 14.48 20.93
C SER A 248 -9.50 14.17 22.34
N LEU A 249 -10.11 14.77 23.37
CA LEU A 249 -9.73 14.53 24.76
C LEU A 249 -9.94 13.07 25.17
N ILE A 250 -11.09 12.49 24.80
CA ILE A 250 -11.38 11.07 25.04
C ILE A 250 -10.32 10.21 24.34
N LEU A 251 -9.99 10.51 23.08
CA LEU A 251 -9.02 9.73 22.34
C LEU A 251 -7.61 9.82 22.94
N CYS A 252 -7.15 11.01 23.29
CA CYS A 252 -5.86 11.21 23.96
C CYS A 252 -5.82 10.48 25.32
N SER A 253 -6.93 10.47 26.05
CA SER A 253 -7.04 9.74 27.32
C SER A 253 -6.96 8.23 27.10
N LEU A 254 -7.68 7.69 26.12
CA LEU A 254 -7.63 6.27 25.75
C LEU A 254 -6.23 5.86 25.28
N LEU A 255 -5.57 6.68 24.47
CA LEU A 255 -4.18 6.50 24.04
C LEU A 255 -3.22 6.45 25.23
N SER A 256 -3.36 7.39 26.17
CA SER A 256 -2.52 7.48 27.36
C SER A 256 -2.70 6.25 28.26
N LEU A 257 -3.96 5.83 28.46
CA LEU A 257 -4.28 4.61 29.19
C LEU A 257 -3.72 3.37 28.48
N PHE A 258 -3.86 3.27 27.16
CA PHE A 258 -3.31 2.15 26.40
C PHE A 258 -1.79 2.05 26.56
N ILE A 259 -1.06 3.16 26.43
CA ILE A 259 0.40 3.19 26.65
C ILE A 259 0.75 2.86 28.11
N ALA A 260 -0.06 3.30 29.07
CA ALA A 260 0.17 3.00 30.47
C ALA A 260 -0.03 1.50 30.80
N PHE A 261 -1.04 0.84 30.24
CA PHE A 261 -1.40 -0.53 30.61
C PHE A 261 -0.87 -1.61 29.67
N ASN A 262 -0.42 -1.28 28.46
CA ASN A 262 0.13 -2.24 27.51
C ASN A 262 1.68 -2.19 27.51
N PRO A 263 2.38 -3.25 27.98
CA PRO A 263 3.84 -3.25 28.05
C PRO A 263 4.52 -3.05 26.70
N THR A 264 3.99 -3.65 25.63
CA THR A 264 4.54 -3.51 24.27
C THR A 264 4.39 -2.08 23.74
N ALA A 265 3.25 -1.45 23.99
CA ALA A 265 3.03 -0.05 23.63
C ALA A 265 3.94 0.88 24.43
N ARG A 266 4.08 0.64 25.74
CA ARG A 266 4.99 1.37 26.62
C ARG A 266 6.43 1.27 26.14
N GLU A 267 6.93 0.05 25.92
CA GLU A 267 8.29 -0.21 25.43
C GLU A 267 8.55 0.50 24.10
N ARG A 268 7.64 0.37 23.13
CA ARG A 268 7.77 1.03 21.82
C ARG A 268 7.75 2.54 21.92
N PHE A 269 6.99 3.11 22.84
CA PHE A 269 6.97 4.54 23.13
C PHE A 269 8.26 4.99 23.82
N THR A 270 8.76 4.24 24.80
CA THR A 270 10.03 4.54 25.48
C THR A 270 11.22 4.49 24.52
N ILE A 271 11.25 3.52 23.58
CA ILE A 271 12.28 3.45 22.54
C ILE A 271 12.31 4.71 21.67
N LEU A 272 11.16 5.35 21.40
CA LEU A 272 11.13 6.62 20.65
C LEU A 272 11.79 7.77 21.43
N LEU A 273 11.72 7.75 22.75
CA LEU A 273 12.32 8.76 23.63
C LEU A 273 13.82 8.51 23.88
N ARG A 274 14.29 7.26 23.71
CA ARG A 274 15.67 6.84 23.96
C ARG A 274 16.43 6.53 22.67
N TYR A 275 16.54 7.53 21.80
CA TYR A 275 17.18 7.41 20.47
C TYR A 275 18.63 6.83 20.53
N ASN A 276 19.38 7.10 21.61
CA ASN A 276 20.81 6.78 21.70
C ASN A 276 21.17 5.48 22.45
N ASP A 277 20.25 4.82 23.16
CA ASP A 277 20.61 3.78 24.16
C ASP A 277 20.23 2.35 23.76
N VAL A 278 19.81 2.10 22.51
CA VAL A 278 19.26 0.80 22.13
C VAL A 278 19.99 0.18 20.95
N SER A 279 20.25 -1.12 21.06
CA SER A 279 20.91 -1.97 20.07
C SER A 279 20.32 -1.80 18.65
N TYR A 280 21.13 -2.15 17.66
CA TYR A 280 20.83 -2.08 16.22
C TYR A 280 19.53 -2.80 15.80
N GLU A 281 18.90 -3.59 16.67
CA GLU A 281 17.64 -4.31 16.44
C GLU A 281 16.41 -3.40 16.32
N ASN A 282 16.54 -2.09 16.59
CA ASN A 282 15.45 -1.14 16.43
C ASN A 282 15.33 -0.54 15.04
N SER A 283 14.11 -0.52 14.50
CA SER A 283 13.78 -0.07 13.13
C SER A 283 14.15 1.38 12.79
N VAL A 284 14.49 2.21 13.78
CA VAL A 284 14.88 3.62 13.57
C VAL A 284 16.39 3.68 13.37
N ASN A 285 17.15 3.07 14.27
CA ASN A 285 18.62 3.00 14.19
C ASN A 285 19.05 2.19 12.95
N SER A 286 18.31 1.14 12.61
CA SER A 286 18.56 0.37 11.38
C SER A 286 18.44 1.23 10.12
N ARG A 287 17.48 2.18 10.06
CA ARG A 287 17.31 3.07 8.90
C ARG A 287 18.38 4.15 8.83
N ALA A 288 18.81 4.68 9.97
CA ALA A 288 19.91 5.65 10.01
C ALA A 288 21.19 5.04 9.44
N GLU A 289 21.55 3.82 9.87
CA GLU A 289 22.71 3.09 9.34
C GLU A 289 22.51 2.70 7.87
N THR A 290 21.31 2.25 7.48
CA THR A 290 21.00 2.00 6.06
C THR A 290 21.21 3.26 5.22
N TRP A 291 20.73 4.43 5.65
CA TRP A 291 20.85 5.68 4.89
C TRP A 291 22.25 6.27 4.91
N LYS A 292 23.04 5.99 5.95
CA LYS A 292 24.47 6.28 5.98
C LYS A 292 25.21 5.45 4.92
N ALA A 293 24.92 4.16 4.80
CA ALA A 293 25.49 3.32 3.73
C ALA A 293 25.07 3.82 2.34
N VAL A 294 23.78 4.13 2.15
CA VAL A 294 23.27 4.72 0.90
C VAL A 294 24.02 6.00 0.56
N SER A 295 24.20 6.92 1.52
CA SER A 295 24.84 8.22 1.26
C SER A 295 26.32 8.08 0.88
N GLN A 296 27.02 7.06 1.39
CA GLN A 296 28.39 6.73 0.99
C GLN A 296 28.48 6.14 -0.42
N LEU A 297 27.43 5.48 -0.91
CA LEU A 297 27.35 4.93 -2.27
C LEU A 297 26.91 5.97 -3.32
N ILE A 298 26.19 7.02 -2.93
CA ILE A 298 25.70 8.07 -3.86
C ILE A 298 26.82 8.71 -4.70
N PRO A 299 28.00 9.07 -4.17
CA PRO A 299 29.06 9.65 -5.00
C PRO A 299 29.51 8.74 -6.16
N GLN A 300 29.44 7.42 -5.99
CA GLN A 300 29.89 6.45 -6.99
C GLN A 300 28.77 6.07 -7.96
N TYR A 301 27.55 5.90 -7.46
CA TYR A 301 26.44 5.32 -8.22
C TYR A 301 25.26 6.27 -8.44
N GLY A 302 25.21 7.44 -7.80
CA GLY A 302 24.09 8.37 -7.90
C GLY A 302 23.87 8.95 -9.30
N TRP A 303 24.91 9.01 -10.15
CA TRP A 303 24.76 9.51 -11.53
C TRP A 303 24.22 8.44 -12.49
N LYS A 304 24.93 7.32 -12.64
CA LYS A 304 24.61 6.25 -13.60
C LYS A 304 23.82 5.08 -13.03
N GLY A 305 23.77 4.92 -11.72
CA GLY A 305 23.30 3.69 -11.07
C GLY A 305 24.35 2.57 -11.07
N ALA A 306 24.17 1.61 -10.17
CA ALA A 306 24.93 0.37 -10.07
C ALA A 306 24.30 -0.79 -10.86
N GLY A 307 23.01 -0.66 -11.22
CA GLY A 307 22.19 -1.76 -11.70
C GLY A 307 21.57 -2.57 -10.57
N SER A 308 20.40 -3.16 -10.84
CA SER A 308 19.64 -3.95 -9.85
C SER A 308 20.28 -5.30 -9.52
N GLY A 309 21.15 -5.83 -10.38
CA GLY A 309 21.86 -7.08 -10.14
C GLY A 309 23.04 -6.97 -9.16
N GLU A 310 23.57 -5.77 -8.91
CA GLU A 310 24.75 -5.55 -8.06
C GLU A 310 24.44 -4.75 -6.79
N LEU A 311 23.37 -3.94 -6.78
CA LEU A 311 23.10 -3.00 -5.69
C LEU A 311 23.04 -3.66 -4.30
N GLN A 312 22.37 -4.81 -4.17
CA GLN A 312 22.28 -5.47 -2.86
C GLN A 312 23.67 -5.89 -2.34
N GLY A 313 24.54 -6.40 -3.21
CA GLY A 313 25.91 -6.74 -2.83
C GLY A 313 26.75 -5.53 -2.43
N LEU A 314 26.54 -4.38 -3.07
CA LEU A 314 27.19 -3.12 -2.68
C LEU A 314 26.71 -2.61 -1.32
N LEU A 315 25.40 -2.71 -1.05
CA LEU A 315 24.83 -2.36 0.24
C LEU A 315 25.38 -3.27 1.34
N ASP A 316 25.40 -4.58 1.12
CA ASP A 316 25.90 -5.56 2.09
C ASP A 316 27.38 -5.30 2.42
N ARG A 317 28.24 -5.07 1.42
CA ARG A 317 29.65 -4.67 1.65
C ARG A 317 29.77 -3.34 2.41
N GLN A 318 28.92 -2.36 2.09
CA GLN A 318 28.94 -1.07 2.79
C GLN A 318 28.45 -1.20 4.23
N TYR A 319 27.51 -2.10 4.52
CA TYR A 319 27.08 -2.42 5.88
C TYR A 319 28.20 -3.09 6.67
N GLU A 320 28.92 -4.05 6.09
CA GLU A 320 30.11 -4.66 6.73
C GLU A 320 31.15 -3.60 7.09
N GLN A 321 31.48 -2.70 6.16
CA GLN A 321 32.43 -1.60 6.39
C GLN A 321 31.97 -0.63 7.50
N ASN A 322 30.66 -0.42 7.61
CA ASN A 322 30.07 0.43 8.64
C ASN A 322 29.88 -0.28 9.99
N GLY A 323 30.18 -1.58 10.09
CA GLY A 323 29.92 -2.39 11.28
C GLY A 323 28.43 -2.63 11.56
N PHE A 324 27.60 -2.62 10.51
CA PHE A 324 26.14 -2.80 10.62
C PHE A 324 25.74 -4.26 10.34
N ASP A 325 26.08 -5.16 11.26
CA ASP A 325 25.88 -6.62 11.11
C ASP A 325 24.43 -7.02 10.81
N LEU A 326 23.46 -6.31 11.40
CA LEU A 326 22.04 -6.59 11.14
C LEU A 326 21.68 -6.35 9.68
N GLY A 327 22.22 -5.30 9.06
CA GLY A 327 21.97 -4.99 7.65
C GLY A 327 22.47 -6.08 6.71
N VAL A 328 23.63 -6.68 7.05
CA VAL A 328 24.22 -7.81 6.31
C VAL A 328 23.39 -9.07 6.50
N LYS A 329 23.11 -9.43 7.76
CA LYS A 329 22.39 -10.65 8.12
C LYS A 329 20.98 -10.72 7.53
N GLU A 330 20.28 -9.59 7.52
CA GLU A 330 18.89 -9.51 7.03
C GLU A 330 18.81 -9.03 5.57
N HIS A 331 19.95 -8.84 4.88
CA HIS A 331 20.03 -8.30 3.52
C HIS A 331 19.14 -7.06 3.32
N HIS A 332 19.34 -6.04 4.14
CA HIS A 332 18.53 -4.82 4.10
C HIS A 332 18.72 -4.08 2.76
N ASN A 333 17.61 -3.80 2.07
CA ASN A 333 17.63 -2.87 0.94
C ASN A 333 17.75 -1.41 1.44
N ALA A 334 17.71 -0.43 0.53
CA ALA A 334 17.83 0.98 0.90
C ALA A 334 16.68 1.52 1.81
N HIS A 335 15.67 0.69 2.10
CA HIS A 335 14.48 0.99 2.90
C HIS A 335 13.72 2.26 2.47
N ASN A 336 13.98 2.75 1.26
CA ASN A 336 13.41 3.93 0.65
C ASN A 336 13.44 3.75 -0.86
N GLN A 337 12.27 3.79 -1.50
CA GLN A 337 12.15 3.57 -2.94
C GLN A 337 12.91 4.63 -3.77
N TYR A 338 13.01 5.87 -3.30
CA TYR A 338 13.76 6.92 -4.00
C TYR A 338 15.26 6.63 -3.99
N PHE A 339 15.81 6.20 -2.86
CA PHE A 339 17.22 5.81 -2.76
C PHE A 339 17.50 4.52 -3.53
N GLN A 340 16.60 3.54 -3.46
CA GLN A 340 16.71 2.32 -4.23
C GLN A 340 16.76 2.65 -5.73
N THR A 341 15.80 3.42 -6.25
CA THR A 341 15.78 3.83 -7.66
C THR A 341 17.02 4.64 -8.04
N LEU A 342 17.44 5.58 -7.19
CA LEU A 342 18.65 6.38 -7.42
C LEU A 342 19.91 5.53 -7.55
N LEU A 343 20.11 4.57 -6.64
CA LEU A 343 21.31 3.72 -6.68
C LEU A 343 21.21 2.62 -7.75
N GLU A 344 20.02 2.13 -8.10
CA GLU A 344 19.85 1.14 -9.18
C GLU A 344 20.04 1.76 -10.57
N SER A 345 19.51 2.97 -10.79
CA SER A 345 19.28 3.54 -12.12
C SER A 345 19.78 4.98 -12.29
N GLY A 346 20.44 5.53 -11.28
CA GLY A 346 20.98 6.88 -11.29
C GLY A 346 19.92 7.97 -11.19
N ILE A 347 20.37 9.22 -11.22
CA ILE A 347 19.52 10.40 -11.14
C ILE A 347 18.50 10.46 -12.28
N GLY A 348 18.86 9.98 -13.48
CA GLY A 348 17.95 9.91 -14.61
C GLY A 348 16.74 9.01 -14.33
N GLY A 349 16.97 7.83 -13.75
CA GLY A 349 15.89 6.93 -13.35
C GLY A 349 15.03 7.49 -12.22
N LEU A 350 15.63 8.18 -11.24
CA LEU A 350 14.89 8.87 -10.18
C LEU A 350 14.00 9.99 -10.74
N LEU A 351 14.51 10.81 -11.66
CA LEU A 351 13.74 11.89 -12.28
C LEU A 351 12.55 11.36 -13.09
N LEU A 352 12.75 10.27 -13.85
CA LEU A 352 11.66 9.58 -14.55
C LEU A 352 10.61 9.03 -13.58
N TYR A 353 11.05 8.44 -12.46
CA TYR A 353 10.16 7.96 -11.42
C TYR A 353 9.33 9.10 -10.81
N LEU A 354 9.93 10.27 -10.56
CA LEU A 354 9.25 11.45 -10.01
C LEU A 354 8.27 12.09 -11.01
N LEU A 355 8.60 12.11 -12.30
CA LEU A 355 7.74 12.66 -13.35
C LEU A 355 6.34 12.03 -13.32
N CYS A 356 6.26 10.72 -13.09
CA CYS A 356 4.99 9.98 -13.02
C CYS A 356 4.02 10.46 -11.93
N PHE A 357 4.53 11.11 -10.87
CA PHE A 357 3.70 11.62 -9.77
C PHE A 357 3.33 13.10 -9.92
N GLY A 358 3.98 13.82 -10.85
CA GLY A 358 3.74 15.24 -11.11
C GLY A 358 2.78 15.53 -12.27
N THR A 359 2.30 14.50 -12.98
CA THR A 359 1.42 14.56 -14.16
C THR A 359 0.06 13.95 -13.88
#